data_AF-A0A2E3HAK4-F1
#
_entry.id   AF-A0A2E3HAK4-F1
#
_cell.length_a   1.000
_cell.length_b   1.000
_cell.length_c   1.000
_cell.angle_alpha   90.00
_cell.angle_beta   90.00
_cell.angle_gamma   90.00
#
_symmetry.space_group_name_H-M   'P 1'
#
loop_
_entity.id
_entity.type
_entity.pdbx_description
1 polymer ?
#
loop_
_entity_poly.entity_id
_entity_poly.type
_entity_poly.pdbx_seq_one_letter_code
_entity_poly.pdbx_strand_id
1 'polypeptide(L)'
;MRFLILFLFVSAPVLGSVRAQGEDEVKVDAETERIINRGLKYLAKYQAPNGSWQGRNEKERHYPIAMTAYALMAFQAAGHLPGEGEYGREVSLGVQYLLNSVSPEGLIGDKNNGQYMYFHGVSSIALAELYGQTSNPAIRTKLERLVRIIVSSQNENGGWRYKPTATDADISVTVLQVVALRAAKNGGLKVPQGTIDDAVNYVRSCYNKAKGGFSYQ
;
A
#
# COMPACT_ATOMS: atom_id res chain seq x y z
N MET A 1 24.26 -55.94 -24.67
CA MET A 1 24.88 -55.16 -23.58
C MET A 1 24.50 -53.69 -23.78
N ARG A 2 23.46 -53.20 -23.10
CA ARG A 2 23.04 -51.80 -23.06
C ARG A 2 22.73 -51.47 -21.60
N PHE A 3 23.37 -50.43 -21.09
CA PHE A 3 23.36 -49.99 -19.69
C PHE A 3 22.05 -49.29 -19.30
N LEU A 4 21.79 -49.35 -17.98
CA LEU A 4 20.96 -48.51 -17.08
C LEU A 4 20.47 -47.14 -17.64
N ILE A 5 19.33 -46.59 -17.20
CA ILE A 5 19.19 -45.87 -15.93
C ILE A 5 17.72 -45.86 -15.48
N LEU A 6 17.50 -46.24 -14.21
CA LEU A 6 16.23 -46.15 -13.48
C LEU A 6 16.18 -44.77 -12.81
N PHE A 7 15.23 -43.90 -13.19
CA PHE A 7 14.97 -42.65 -12.46
C PHE A 7 14.02 -42.93 -11.30
N LEU A 8 14.55 -42.89 -10.07
CA LEU A 8 13.77 -42.81 -8.84
C LEU A 8 13.22 -41.39 -8.71
N PHE A 9 11.91 -41.22 -8.95
CA PHE A 9 11.20 -40.00 -8.54
C PHE A 9 10.94 -40.07 -7.03
N VAL A 10 11.73 -39.31 -6.26
CA VAL A 10 11.41 -39.00 -4.87
C VAL A 10 10.33 -37.91 -4.89
N SER A 11 9.09 -38.30 -4.57
CA SER A 11 8.00 -37.35 -4.37
C SER A 11 8.22 -36.59 -3.07
N ALA A 12 8.62 -35.32 -3.17
CA ALA A 12 8.60 -34.40 -2.03
C ALA A 12 7.13 -34.09 -1.65
N PRO A 13 6.77 -34.02 -0.35
CA PRO A 13 5.42 -33.71 0.06
C PRO A 13 5.11 -32.24 -0.23
N VAL A 14 4.01 -32.00 -0.94
CA VAL A 14 3.50 -30.68 -1.27
C VAL A 14 3.07 -29.96 0.03
N LEU A 15 3.63 -28.76 0.21
CA LEU A 15 3.31 -27.81 1.27
C LEU A 15 1.79 -27.54 1.34
N GLY A 16 1.29 -27.40 2.58
CA GLY A 16 -0.12 -27.38 2.95
C GLY A 16 -1.02 -26.51 2.08
N SER A 17 -2.23 -27.03 1.84
CA SER A 17 -3.32 -26.32 1.18
C SER A 17 -3.63 -25.01 1.91
N VAL A 18 -3.41 -23.88 1.24
CA VAL A 18 -4.04 -22.62 1.62
C VAL A 18 -5.54 -22.87 1.53
N ARG A 19 -6.22 -22.84 2.67
CA ARG A 19 -7.68 -22.96 2.74
C ARG A 19 -8.25 -21.81 1.92
N ALA A 20 -8.96 -22.11 0.83
CA ALA A 20 -9.69 -21.10 0.09
C ALA A 20 -10.55 -20.31 1.09
N GLN A 21 -10.40 -18.98 1.12
CA GLN A 21 -11.33 -18.12 1.85
C GLN A 21 -12.75 -18.50 1.39
N GLY A 22 -13.68 -18.62 2.34
CA GLY A 22 -15.09 -18.92 2.03
C GLY A 22 -15.65 -17.91 1.03
N GLU A 23 -16.75 -18.27 0.36
CA GLU A 23 -17.44 -17.35 -0.54
C GLU A 23 -17.68 -16.00 0.15
N ASP A 24 -17.31 -14.91 -0.53
CA ASP A 24 -17.46 -13.58 0.01
C ASP A 24 -18.96 -13.29 0.23
N GLU A 25 -19.38 -13.15 1.49
CA GLU A 25 -20.78 -12.93 1.84
C GLU A 25 -21.28 -11.56 1.35
N VAL A 26 -20.36 -10.63 1.09
CA VAL A 26 -20.67 -9.29 0.61
C VAL A 26 -20.90 -9.32 -0.90
N LYS A 27 -22.17 -9.23 -1.30
CA LYS A 27 -22.57 -9.04 -2.70
C LYS A 27 -22.85 -7.57 -2.99
N VAL A 28 -22.12 -7.00 -3.94
CA VAL A 28 -22.38 -5.66 -4.47
C VAL A 28 -23.61 -5.74 -5.39
N ASP A 29 -24.68 -5.03 -5.05
CA ASP A 29 -25.88 -4.98 -5.91
C ASP A 29 -25.65 -4.12 -7.18
N ALA A 30 -26.53 -4.29 -8.17
CA ALA A 30 -26.38 -3.63 -9.46
C ALA A 30 -26.48 -2.08 -9.39
N GLU A 31 -27.11 -1.53 -8.35
CA GLU A 31 -27.18 -0.08 -8.15
C GLU A 31 -25.84 0.45 -7.63
N THR A 32 -25.29 -0.21 -6.62
CA THR A 32 -23.99 0.09 -6.03
C THR A 32 -22.89 -0.06 -7.07
N GLU A 33 -22.92 -1.13 -7.86
CA GLU A 33 -22.00 -1.36 -8.97
C GLU A 33 -22.02 -0.21 -9.98
N ARG A 34 -23.21 0.30 -10.32
CA ARG A 34 -23.36 1.47 -11.21
C ARG A 34 -22.75 2.73 -10.62
N ILE A 35 -22.84 2.93 -9.30
CA ILE A 35 -22.25 4.08 -8.61
C ILE A 35 -20.72 3.98 -8.58
N ILE A 36 -20.18 2.80 -8.28
CA ILE A 36 -18.73 2.52 -8.31
C ILE A 36 -18.17 2.82 -9.71
N ASN A 37 -18.78 2.26 -10.76
CA ASN A 37 -18.34 2.47 -12.14
C ASN A 37 -18.38 3.95 -12.56
N ARG A 38 -19.38 4.71 -12.11
CA ARG A 38 -19.40 6.17 -12.31
C ARG A 38 -18.23 6.87 -11.61
N GLY A 39 -17.88 6.43 -10.41
CA GLY A 39 -16.73 6.94 -9.65
C GLY A 39 -15.40 6.68 -10.37
N LEU A 40 -15.19 5.45 -10.84
CA LEU A 40 -13.98 5.07 -11.60
C LEU A 40 -13.87 5.86 -12.91
N LYS A 41 -14.98 5.99 -13.65
CA LYS A 41 -15.03 6.82 -14.86
C LYS A 41 -14.72 8.28 -14.58
N TYR A 42 -15.16 8.82 -13.44
CA TYR A 42 -14.79 10.16 -13.01
C TYR A 42 -13.29 10.26 -12.73
N LEU A 43 -12.71 9.32 -11.99
CA LEU A 43 -11.27 9.30 -11.73
C LEU A 43 -10.47 9.24 -13.04
N ALA A 44 -10.82 8.33 -13.95
CA ALA A 44 -10.15 8.19 -15.24
C ALA A 44 -10.18 9.49 -16.06
N LYS A 45 -11.34 10.15 -16.10
CA LYS A 45 -11.52 11.44 -16.80
C LYS A 45 -10.61 12.56 -16.28
N TYR A 46 -10.26 12.54 -14.99
CA TYR A 46 -9.52 13.62 -14.33
C TYR A 46 -8.06 13.26 -14.01
N GLN A 47 -7.53 12.17 -14.57
CA GLN A 47 -6.08 11.91 -14.51
C GLN A 47 -5.31 12.98 -15.30
N ALA A 48 -4.23 13.49 -14.72
CA ALA A 48 -3.36 14.45 -15.40
C ALA A 48 -2.47 13.73 -16.46
N PRO A 49 -1.94 14.45 -17.48
CA PRO A 49 -1.13 13.84 -18.54
C PRO A 49 0.14 13.13 -18.06
N ASN A 50 0.69 13.53 -16.90
CA ASN A 50 1.84 12.88 -16.26
C ASN A 50 1.46 11.61 -15.45
N GLY A 51 0.19 11.22 -15.45
CA GLY A 51 -0.34 10.06 -14.74
C GLY A 51 -0.84 10.33 -13.31
N SER A 52 -0.63 11.52 -12.75
CA SER A 52 -1.04 11.80 -11.38
C SER A 52 -2.52 12.20 -11.27
N TRP A 53 -3.10 11.99 -10.09
CA TRP A 53 -4.33 12.67 -9.68
C TRP A 53 -3.99 13.82 -8.73
N GLN A 54 -4.72 14.92 -8.87
CA GLN A 54 -4.54 16.11 -8.06
C GLN A 54 -5.89 16.70 -7.66
N GLY A 55 -5.92 17.42 -6.55
CA GLY A 55 -7.11 18.15 -6.16
C GLY A 55 -7.47 19.26 -7.14
N ARG A 56 -8.73 19.70 -7.05
CA ARG A 56 -9.29 20.66 -8.04
C ARG A 56 -9.06 22.10 -7.62
N ASN A 57 -9.05 22.38 -6.33
CA ASN A 57 -8.71 23.70 -5.80
C ASN A 57 -7.21 23.85 -5.53
N GLU A 58 -6.77 25.08 -5.33
CA GLU A 58 -5.35 25.42 -5.16
C GLU A 58 -4.71 24.72 -3.98
N LYS A 59 -5.41 24.63 -2.84
CA LYS A 59 -4.88 23.99 -1.63
C LYS A 59 -4.62 22.51 -1.86
N GLU A 60 -5.54 21.79 -2.49
CA GLU A 60 -5.43 20.35 -2.69
C GLU A 60 -4.44 19.94 -3.78
N ARG A 61 -4.08 20.84 -4.70
CA ARG A 61 -3.05 20.58 -5.73
C ARG A 61 -1.66 20.29 -5.15
N HIS A 62 -1.44 20.54 -3.87
CA HIS A 62 -0.17 20.30 -3.17
C HIS A 62 0.08 18.82 -2.80
N TYR A 63 -0.91 17.93 -3.00
CA TYR A 63 -0.82 16.52 -2.55
C TYR A 63 -1.03 15.48 -3.65
N PRO A 64 -0.40 15.61 -4.84
CA PRO A 64 -0.67 14.69 -5.96
C PRO A 64 -0.25 13.25 -5.68
N ILE A 65 0.77 13.03 -4.84
CA ILE A 65 1.24 11.69 -4.44
C ILE A 65 0.15 10.93 -3.67
N ALA A 66 -0.40 11.54 -2.62
CA ALA A 66 -1.47 10.93 -1.83
C ALA A 66 -2.72 10.68 -2.68
N MET A 67 -3.12 11.68 -3.48
CA MET A 67 -4.29 11.56 -4.35
C MET A 67 -4.14 10.45 -5.39
N THR A 68 -2.95 10.32 -5.99
CA THR A 68 -2.66 9.23 -6.93
C THR A 68 -2.72 7.88 -6.24
N ALA A 69 -2.15 7.75 -5.03
CA ALA A 69 -2.21 6.50 -4.28
C ALA A 69 -3.64 6.08 -3.94
N TYR A 70 -4.51 7.02 -3.51
CA TYR A 70 -5.93 6.74 -3.28
C TYR A 70 -6.68 6.35 -4.56
N ALA A 71 -6.43 7.04 -5.67
CA ALA A 71 -7.04 6.70 -6.95
C ALA A 71 -6.64 5.27 -7.39
N LEU A 72 -5.37 4.90 -7.26
CA LEU A 72 -4.89 3.54 -7.56
C LEU A 72 -5.53 2.49 -6.64
N MET A 73 -5.71 2.77 -5.36
CA MET A 73 -6.44 1.88 -4.44
C MET A 73 -7.90 1.68 -4.86
N ALA A 74 -8.58 2.73 -5.34
CA ALA A 74 -9.94 2.61 -5.86
C ALA A 74 -10.01 1.73 -7.13
N PHE A 75 -9.07 1.92 -8.08
CA PHE A 75 -9.04 1.11 -9.30
C PHE A 75 -8.72 -0.37 -9.03
N GLN A 76 -7.73 -0.65 -8.19
CA GLN A 76 -7.36 -2.05 -7.90
C GLN A 76 -8.44 -2.78 -7.08
N ALA A 77 -9.15 -2.07 -6.19
CA ALA A 77 -10.29 -2.65 -5.46
C ALA A 77 -11.44 -3.07 -6.40
N ALA A 78 -11.54 -2.43 -7.57
CA ALA A 78 -12.48 -2.80 -8.63
C ALA A 78 -11.90 -3.75 -9.68
N GLY A 79 -10.71 -4.33 -9.43
CA GLY A 79 -10.08 -5.32 -10.31
C GLY A 79 -9.34 -4.74 -11.52
N HIS A 80 -9.01 -3.44 -11.53
CA HIS A 80 -8.19 -2.84 -12.57
C HIS A 80 -6.71 -2.78 -12.15
N LEU A 81 -5.84 -3.40 -12.94
CA LEU A 81 -4.40 -3.50 -12.69
C LEU A 81 -3.61 -2.84 -13.84
N PRO A 82 -2.30 -2.56 -13.67
CA PRO A 82 -1.48 -2.02 -14.75
C PRO A 82 -1.55 -2.89 -16.02
N GLY A 83 -2.17 -2.36 -17.08
CA GLY A 83 -2.33 -3.04 -18.36
C GLY A 83 -3.53 -3.99 -18.45
N GLU A 84 -4.35 -4.10 -17.39
CA GLU A 84 -5.46 -5.03 -17.30
C GLU A 84 -6.78 -4.33 -16.91
N GLY A 85 -7.88 -4.81 -17.50
CA GLY A 85 -9.21 -4.21 -17.32
C GLY A 85 -9.41 -2.90 -18.07
N GLU A 86 -10.62 -2.33 -17.97
CA GLU A 86 -11.04 -1.11 -18.69
C GLU A 86 -10.09 0.08 -18.45
N TYR A 87 -9.63 0.25 -17.20
CA TYR A 87 -8.77 1.36 -16.79
C TYR A 87 -7.28 0.99 -16.67
N GLY A 88 -6.85 -0.09 -17.32
CA GLY A 88 -5.48 -0.60 -17.16
C GLY A 88 -4.39 0.40 -17.60
N ARG A 89 -4.70 1.29 -18.54
CA ARG A 89 -3.80 2.37 -18.97
C ARG A 89 -3.65 3.42 -17.88
N GLU A 90 -4.75 3.88 -17.30
CA GLU A 90 -4.79 4.89 -16.25
C GLU A 90 -4.04 4.39 -15.01
N VAL A 91 -4.27 3.14 -14.62
CA VAL A 91 -3.54 2.48 -13.53
C VAL A 91 -2.04 2.42 -13.83
N SER A 92 -1.64 2.03 -15.04
CA SER A 92 -0.21 1.99 -15.43
C SER A 92 0.47 3.35 -15.29
N LEU A 93 -0.18 4.41 -15.76
CA LEU A 93 0.36 5.77 -15.68
C LEU A 93 0.46 6.25 -14.23
N GLY A 94 -0.54 5.96 -13.39
CA GLY A 94 -0.51 6.30 -11.98
C GLY A 94 0.59 5.58 -11.20
N VAL A 95 0.77 4.28 -11.46
CA VAL A 95 1.87 3.51 -10.88
C VAL A 95 3.21 4.10 -11.30
N GLN A 96 3.40 4.37 -12.60
CA GLN A 96 4.63 4.97 -13.09
C GLN A 96 4.91 6.32 -12.43
N TYR A 97 3.89 7.16 -12.25
CA TYR A 97 4.02 8.43 -11.53
C TYR A 97 4.52 8.23 -10.09
N LEU A 98 3.94 7.31 -9.33
CA LEU A 98 4.40 7.02 -7.96
C LEU A 98 5.83 6.49 -7.95
N LEU A 99 6.17 5.53 -8.81
CA LEU A 99 7.53 4.96 -8.87
C LEU A 99 8.59 6.01 -9.22
N ASN A 100 8.26 6.95 -10.12
CA ASN A 100 9.11 8.08 -10.48
C ASN A 100 9.24 9.10 -9.34
N SER A 101 8.27 9.14 -8.42
CA SER A 101 8.27 10.05 -7.27
C SER A 101 9.08 9.51 -6.08
N VAL A 102 9.52 8.24 -6.12
CA VAL A 102 10.37 7.64 -5.09
C VAL A 102 11.84 8.00 -5.34
N SER A 103 12.43 8.74 -4.40
CA SER A 103 13.84 9.14 -4.41
C SER A 103 14.79 7.94 -4.36
N PRO A 104 16.07 8.12 -4.70
CA PRO A 104 17.08 7.06 -4.54
C PRO A 104 17.14 6.47 -3.13
N GLU A 105 16.97 7.32 -2.11
CA GLU A 105 16.99 6.99 -0.67
C GLU A 105 15.72 6.25 -0.22
N GLY A 106 14.66 6.27 -1.04
CA GLY A 106 13.39 5.63 -0.74
C GLY A 106 12.33 6.56 -0.17
N LEU A 107 12.59 7.87 -0.05
CA LEU A 107 11.55 8.81 0.32
C LEU A 107 10.67 9.09 -0.90
N ILE A 108 9.35 8.98 -0.78
CA ILE A 108 8.43 9.48 -1.80
C ILE A 108 7.97 10.88 -1.42
N GLY A 109 8.00 11.80 -2.39
CA GLY A 109 7.60 13.20 -2.25
C GLY A 109 8.65 14.14 -1.68
N ASP A 110 8.28 15.43 -1.55
CA ASP A 110 9.22 16.48 -1.16
C ASP A 110 9.49 16.45 0.35
N LYS A 111 10.78 16.37 0.73
CA LYS A 111 11.27 16.47 2.11
C LYS A 111 10.91 17.80 2.77
N ASN A 112 10.65 18.86 2.00
CA ASN A 112 10.24 20.17 2.49
C ASN A 112 8.73 20.24 2.78
N ASN A 113 7.95 19.25 2.34
CA ASN A 113 6.54 19.16 2.65
C ASN A 113 6.38 18.65 4.09
N GLY A 114 5.77 19.43 4.99
CA GLY A 114 5.68 19.07 6.41
C GLY A 114 4.90 17.78 6.75
N GLN A 115 4.32 17.08 5.76
CA GLN A 115 3.43 15.93 5.94
C GLN A 115 3.90 14.63 5.25
N TYR A 116 5.18 14.47 4.93
CA TYR A 116 5.60 13.39 4.04
C TYR A 116 5.36 11.98 4.53
N MET A 117 5.44 11.68 5.83
CA MET A 117 5.18 10.30 6.27
C MET A 117 3.73 9.89 6.04
N TYR A 118 2.78 10.84 6.00
CA TYR A 118 1.39 10.53 5.72
C TYR A 118 1.24 9.99 4.29
N PHE A 119 1.66 10.77 3.29
CA PHE A 119 1.58 10.33 1.90
C PHE A 119 2.57 9.22 1.56
N HIS A 120 3.67 9.10 2.30
CA HIS A 120 4.59 7.96 2.21
C HIS A 120 3.90 6.66 2.60
N GLY A 121 3.17 6.66 3.72
CA GLY A 121 2.37 5.51 4.15
C GLY A 121 1.32 5.13 3.12
N VAL A 122 0.47 6.08 2.72
CA VAL A 122 -0.61 5.83 1.73
C VAL A 122 -0.05 5.30 0.40
N SER A 123 1.03 5.88 -0.11
CA SER A 123 1.65 5.42 -1.36
C SER A 123 2.25 4.03 -1.23
N SER A 124 2.82 3.72 -0.06
CA SER A 124 3.38 2.40 0.22
C SER A 124 2.29 1.34 0.32
N ILE A 125 1.10 1.65 0.86
CA ILE A 125 -0.07 0.75 0.82
C ILE A 125 -0.41 0.44 -0.64
N ALA A 126 -0.66 1.48 -1.45
CA ALA A 126 -1.08 1.31 -2.83
C ALA A 126 -0.08 0.47 -3.65
N LEU A 127 1.22 0.74 -3.52
CA LEU A 127 2.27 0.00 -4.21
C LEU A 127 2.45 -1.43 -3.66
N ALA A 128 2.30 -1.64 -2.35
CA ALA A 128 2.39 -2.96 -1.75
C ALA A 128 1.26 -3.88 -2.19
N GLU A 129 0.02 -3.39 -2.23
CA GLU A 129 -1.13 -4.18 -2.70
C GLU A 129 -1.02 -4.47 -4.19
N LEU A 130 -0.65 -3.48 -5.01
CA LEU A 130 -0.38 -3.70 -6.44
C LEU A 130 0.75 -4.71 -6.67
N TYR A 131 1.82 -4.67 -5.87
CA TYR A 131 2.87 -5.66 -5.95
C TYR A 131 2.37 -7.06 -5.57
N GLY A 132 1.55 -7.17 -4.52
CA GLY A 132 0.93 -8.44 -4.13
C GLY A 132 0.07 -9.06 -5.24
N GLN A 133 -0.61 -8.23 -6.02
CA GLN A 133 -1.47 -8.69 -7.13
C GLN A 133 -0.70 -8.96 -8.43
N THR A 134 0.36 -8.20 -8.72
CA THR A 134 1.04 -8.23 -10.04
C THR A 134 2.42 -8.88 -10.02
N SER A 135 3.04 -9.03 -8.84
CA SER A 135 4.45 -9.43 -8.69
C SER A 135 5.46 -8.58 -9.51
N ASN A 136 5.10 -7.34 -9.86
CA ASN A 136 5.94 -6.49 -10.73
C ASN A 136 7.29 -6.14 -10.06
N PRO A 137 8.44 -6.53 -10.65
CA PRO A 137 9.77 -6.28 -10.07
C PRO A 137 10.14 -4.80 -9.93
N ALA A 138 9.61 -3.94 -10.81
CA ALA A 138 9.85 -2.49 -10.73
C ALA A 138 9.18 -1.90 -9.48
N ILE A 139 7.97 -2.38 -9.13
CA ILE A 139 7.29 -1.99 -7.90
C ILE A 139 8.08 -2.50 -6.70
N ARG A 140 8.47 -3.78 -6.69
CA ARG A 140 9.25 -4.39 -5.60
C ARG A 140 10.49 -3.57 -5.24
N THR A 141 11.27 -3.20 -6.26
CA THR A 141 12.53 -2.47 -6.07
C THR A 141 12.35 -1.13 -5.35
N LYS A 142 11.27 -0.40 -5.68
CA LYS A 142 10.95 0.86 -5.01
C LYS A 142 10.30 0.64 -3.64
N LEU A 143 9.42 -0.35 -3.53
CA LEU A 143 8.71 -0.70 -2.30
C LEU A 143 9.66 -1.11 -1.18
N GLU A 144 10.71 -1.89 -1.47
CA GLU A 144 11.72 -2.27 -0.48
C GLU A 144 12.44 -1.04 0.13
N ARG A 145 12.57 0.06 -0.64
CA ARG A 145 13.16 1.31 -0.14
C ARG A 145 12.16 2.12 0.68
N LEU A 146 10.90 2.18 0.26
CA LEU A 146 9.82 2.80 1.03
C LEU A 146 9.67 2.13 2.40
N VAL A 147 9.56 0.80 2.42
CA VAL A 147 9.45 0.01 3.66
C VAL A 147 10.63 0.26 4.60
N ARG A 148 11.85 0.40 4.06
CA ARG A 148 13.03 0.75 4.85
C ARG A 148 12.88 2.09 5.54
N ILE A 149 12.40 3.12 4.83
CA ILE A 149 12.13 4.43 5.41
C ILE A 149 11.07 4.33 6.49
N ILE A 150 9.96 3.62 6.26
CA ILE A 150 8.93 3.42 7.29
C ILE A 150 9.55 2.81 8.55
N VAL A 151 10.27 1.69 8.43
CA VAL A 151 10.90 1.02 9.58
C VAL A 151 11.87 1.95 10.32
N SER A 152 12.73 2.67 9.60
CA SER A 152 13.71 3.57 10.24
C SER A 152 13.10 4.86 10.82
N SER A 153 11.84 5.14 10.52
CA SER A 153 11.12 6.34 10.97
C SER A 153 10.29 6.10 12.23
N GLN A 154 10.22 4.87 12.74
CA GLN A 154 9.49 4.59 13.97
C GLN A 154 10.22 5.25 15.14
N ASN A 155 9.49 6.00 15.96
CA ASN A 155 10.06 6.64 17.13
C ASN A 155 10.07 5.71 18.34
N GLU A 156 10.64 6.18 19.45
CA GLU A 156 10.75 5.43 20.71
C GLU A 156 9.40 5.05 21.34
N ASN A 157 8.31 5.74 20.98
CA ASN A 157 6.96 5.41 21.44
C ASN A 157 6.34 4.27 20.62
N GLY A 158 7.00 3.77 19.58
CA GLY A 158 6.49 2.77 18.65
C GLY A 158 5.59 3.34 17.55
N GLY A 159 5.45 4.67 17.46
CA GLY A 159 4.59 5.34 16.48
C GLY A 159 5.36 6.14 15.44
N TRP A 160 4.60 6.82 14.56
CA TRP A 160 5.13 7.73 13.55
C TRP A 160 4.47 9.10 13.63
N ARG A 161 5.19 10.11 13.19
CA ARG A 161 4.65 11.46 12.94
C ARG A 161 4.82 11.79 11.47
N TYR A 162 4.39 12.98 11.09
CA TYR A 162 4.51 13.54 9.75
C TYR A 162 5.96 13.61 9.19
N LYS A 163 6.98 13.42 10.04
CA LYS A 163 8.42 13.50 9.71
C LYS A 163 9.22 12.19 10.01
N PRO A 164 10.37 11.73 9.38
CA PRO A 164 10.94 10.43 9.77
C PRO A 164 11.52 10.52 11.17
N THR A 165 12.05 11.68 11.52
CA THR A 165 12.61 11.98 12.82
C THR A 165 11.57 12.79 13.57
N ALA A 166 10.94 12.16 14.55
CA ALA A 166 9.95 12.78 15.42
C ALA A 166 10.07 12.22 16.83
N THR A 167 9.86 13.08 17.82
CA THR A 167 9.86 12.72 19.25
C THR A 167 8.46 12.38 19.76
N ASP A 168 7.42 12.72 19.00
CA ASP A 168 6.02 12.42 19.25
C ASP A 168 5.45 11.52 18.14
N ALA A 169 4.26 10.96 18.36
CA ALA A 169 3.56 10.12 17.39
C ALA A 169 2.13 10.62 17.14
N ASP A 170 1.61 10.34 15.95
CA ASP A 170 0.23 10.57 15.55
C ASP A 170 -0.42 9.22 15.23
N ILE A 171 -1.55 8.89 15.87
CA ILE A 171 -2.23 7.62 15.62
C ILE A 171 -2.68 7.47 14.16
N SER A 172 -3.12 8.55 13.51
CA SER A 172 -3.55 8.51 12.11
C SER A 172 -2.39 8.25 11.15
N VAL A 173 -1.22 8.86 11.39
CA VAL A 173 0.00 8.59 10.60
C VAL A 173 0.52 7.18 10.87
N THR A 174 0.45 6.73 12.12
CA THR A 174 0.91 5.41 12.55
C THR A 174 0.12 4.29 11.89
N VAL A 175 -1.21 4.38 11.85
CA VAL A 175 -2.05 3.36 11.21
C VAL A 175 -1.72 3.21 9.72
N LEU A 176 -1.46 4.31 9.01
CA LEU A 176 -1.04 4.24 7.60
C LEU A 176 0.28 3.49 7.41
N GLN A 177 1.26 3.71 8.29
CA GLN A 177 2.51 2.96 8.25
C GLN A 177 2.30 1.47 8.53
N VAL A 178 1.49 1.15 9.55
CA VAL A 178 1.21 -0.25 9.93
C VAL A 178 0.51 -1.00 8.80
N VAL A 179 -0.48 -0.39 8.14
CA VAL A 179 -1.16 -0.99 6.99
C VAL A 179 -0.19 -1.17 5.82
N ALA A 180 0.68 -0.19 5.55
CA ALA A 180 1.70 -0.33 4.51
C ALA A 180 2.66 -1.50 4.78
N LEU A 181 3.16 -1.62 6.02
CA LEU A 181 4.04 -2.71 6.43
C LEU A 181 3.33 -4.06 6.35
N ARG A 182 2.05 -4.13 6.74
CA ARG A 182 1.24 -5.34 6.63
C ARG A 182 1.05 -5.76 5.17
N ALA A 183 0.68 -4.83 4.29
CA ALA A 183 0.52 -5.08 2.87
C ALA A 183 1.85 -5.54 2.24
N ALA A 184 2.98 -4.91 2.58
CA ALA A 184 4.30 -5.32 2.11
C ALA A 184 4.65 -6.75 2.56
N LYS A 185 4.38 -7.08 3.83
CA LYS A 185 4.58 -8.42 4.38
C LYS A 185 3.69 -9.47 3.67
N ASN A 186 2.44 -9.14 3.36
CA ASN A 186 1.55 -10.01 2.58
C ASN A 186 2.09 -10.25 1.16
N GLY A 187 2.70 -9.23 0.53
CA GLY A 187 3.40 -9.36 -0.75
C GLY A 187 4.75 -10.11 -0.68
N GLY A 188 5.17 -10.57 0.49
CA GLY A 188 6.41 -11.34 0.67
C GLY A 188 7.67 -10.51 0.94
N LEU A 189 7.56 -9.21 1.23
CA LEU A 189 8.70 -8.41 1.70
C LEU A 189 9.01 -8.72 3.17
N LYS A 190 10.30 -8.61 3.51
CA LYS A 190 10.75 -8.73 4.90
C LYS A 190 10.40 -7.47 5.67
N VAL A 191 9.59 -7.64 6.72
CA VAL A 191 9.25 -6.59 7.68
C VAL A 191 9.61 -7.07 9.08
N PRO A 192 10.41 -6.32 9.86
CA PRO A 192 10.76 -6.72 11.23
C PRO A 192 9.51 -6.86 12.10
N GLN A 193 9.41 -7.97 12.84
CA GLN A 193 8.26 -8.20 13.70
C GLN A 193 8.18 -7.20 14.87
N GLY A 194 9.33 -6.85 15.46
CA GLY A 194 9.40 -5.85 16.54
C GLY A 194 8.77 -4.51 16.16
N THR A 195 9.02 -4.02 14.93
CA THR A 195 8.39 -2.79 14.42
C THR A 195 6.86 -2.84 14.46
N ILE A 196 6.26 -3.99 14.13
CA ILE A 196 4.81 -4.18 14.18
C ILE A 196 4.33 -4.26 15.63
N ASP A 197 5.05 -4.98 16.48
CA ASP A 197 4.67 -5.19 17.88
C ASP A 197 4.67 -3.85 18.64
N ASP A 198 5.70 -3.02 18.43
CA ASP A 198 5.81 -1.68 19.02
C ASP A 198 4.67 -0.77 18.54
N ALA A 199 4.31 -0.83 17.25
CA ALA A 199 3.20 -0.08 16.71
C ALA A 199 1.84 -0.51 17.28
N VAL A 200 1.64 -1.82 17.48
CA VAL A 200 0.43 -2.34 18.13
C VAL A 200 0.35 -1.88 19.58
N ASN A 201 1.47 -1.87 20.31
CA ASN A 201 1.53 -1.35 21.68
C ASN A 201 1.17 0.14 21.72
N TYR A 202 1.74 0.94 20.82
CA TYR A 202 1.39 2.36 20.69
C TYR A 202 -0.10 2.56 20.42
N VAL A 203 -0.67 1.92 19.39
CA VAL A 203 -2.09 2.07 19.04
C VAL A 203 -3.00 1.66 20.20
N ARG A 204 -2.68 0.58 20.91
CA ARG A 204 -3.43 0.15 22.11
C ARG A 204 -3.34 1.17 23.24
N SER A 205 -2.20 1.84 23.42
CA SER A 205 -2.05 2.92 24.41
C SER A 205 -2.96 4.11 24.14
N CYS A 206 -3.32 4.34 22.87
CA CYS A 206 -4.25 5.39 22.46
C CYS A 206 -5.73 5.05 22.72
N TYR A 207 -6.06 3.85 23.20
CA TYR A 207 -7.44 3.46 23.46
C TYR A 207 -7.99 4.12 24.73
N ASN A 208 -9.05 4.91 24.56
CA ASN A 208 -9.79 5.53 25.65
C ASN A 208 -10.98 4.66 26.05
N LYS A 209 -10.82 3.90 27.15
CA LYS A 209 -11.86 3.02 27.69
C LYS A 209 -13.18 3.73 28.00
N ALA A 210 -13.13 4.97 28.50
CA ALA A 210 -14.33 5.71 28.88
C ALA A 210 -15.17 6.14 27.66
N LYS A 211 -14.52 6.40 26.52
CA LYS A 211 -15.17 6.80 25.27
C LYS A 211 -15.41 5.65 24.30
N GLY A 212 -14.85 4.47 24.56
CA GLY A 212 -14.93 3.31 23.66
C GLY A 212 -14.21 3.50 22.33
N GLY A 213 -13.29 4.45 22.22
CA GLY A 213 -12.62 4.82 20.97
C GLY A 213 -11.14 5.14 21.18
N PHE A 214 -10.43 5.43 20.10
CA PHE A 214 -9.02 5.82 20.14
C PHE A 214 -8.89 7.34 20.10
N SER A 215 -7.93 7.88 20.86
CA SER A 215 -7.64 9.32 20.90
C SER A 215 -6.16 9.59 20.63
N TYR A 216 -5.87 10.78 20.13
CA TYR A 216 -4.52 11.33 20.18
C TYR A 216 -4.02 11.35 21.63
N GLN A 217 -2.72 11.12 21.82
CA GLN A 217 -2.03 11.35 23.09
C GLN A 217 -1.95 12.85 23.36
#